data_AF-A0A8A4ZFW8-F1
#
_entry.id   AF-A0A8A4ZFW8-F1
#
_cell.length_a   1.000
_cell.length_b   1.000
_cell.length_c   1.000
_cell.angle_alpha   90.00
_cell.angle_beta   90.00
_cell.angle_gamma   90.00
#
_symmetry.space_group_name_H-M   'P 1'
#
loop_
_entity.id
_entity.type
_entity.pdbx_description
1 polymer ?
#
loop_
_entity_poly.entity_id
_entity_poly.type
_entity_poly.pdbx_seq_one_letter_code
_entity_poly.pdbx_strand_id
1 'polypeptide(L)'
;MTTIGYGALTRQRQLAEPATSSRGGSPGVRGYVDSVAALVPAEVLGLHAIVVGLTTTTIRQPDGTAVTTVLDGTTLRVSFWALVAVSGALYVVGHKGGPWTRGDLARVLIPPAAVVLWTMLQAGSAFDAVAPNWPQSSRITTATFGAIVLGLVAGQLARTADAVVPGFEFRLADPGGRRVPELLTPRAT
;
A
#
# COMPACT_ATOMS: atom_id res chain seq x y z
N MET A 1 10.18 -3.19 -3.69
CA MET A 1 10.35 -3.02 -2.23
C MET A 1 9.24 -3.81 -1.56
N THR A 2 9.46 -4.34 -0.36
CA THR A 2 8.50 -5.25 0.25
C THR A 2 7.37 -4.49 0.96
N THR A 3 6.14 -5.03 0.98
CA THR A 3 5.02 -4.40 1.72
C THR A 3 5.33 -4.29 3.22
N ILE A 4 6.09 -5.27 3.74
CA ILE A 4 6.62 -5.25 5.10
C ILE A 4 7.55 -4.05 5.31
N GLY A 5 8.44 -3.80 4.34
CA GLY A 5 9.38 -2.68 4.37
C GLY A 5 8.66 -1.33 4.42
N TYR A 6 7.57 -1.17 3.67
CA TYR A 6 6.75 0.05 3.73
C TYR A 6 6.09 0.24 5.11
N GLY A 7 5.54 -0.82 5.71
CA GLY A 7 5.01 -0.78 7.08
C GLY A 7 6.08 -0.43 8.13
N ALA A 8 7.27 -1.03 7.99
CA ALA A 8 8.39 -0.79 8.89
C ALA A 8 8.92 0.65 8.81
N LEU A 9 9.04 1.22 7.60
CA LEU A 9 9.42 2.62 7.41
C LEU A 9 8.40 3.59 7.99
N THR A 10 7.11 3.29 7.83
CA THR A 10 6.02 4.08 8.43
C THR A 10 6.14 4.10 9.95
N ARG A 11 6.40 2.94 10.57
CA ARG A 11 6.66 2.83 12.01
C ARG A 11 7.90 3.63 12.43
N GLN A 12 9.01 3.53 11.68
CA GLN A 12 10.23 4.29 11.98
C GLN A 12 9.98 5.80 11.97
N ARG A 13 9.15 6.31 11.04
CA ARG A 13 8.76 7.73 11.01
C ARG A 13 7.95 8.14 12.24
N GLN A 14 6.98 7.32 12.64
CA GLN A 14 6.16 7.62 13.81
C GLN A 14 6.96 7.63 15.13
N LEU A 15 8.06 6.89 15.18
CA LEU A 15 8.93 6.82 16.35
C LEU A 15 10.07 7.86 16.32
N ALA A 16 10.32 8.51 15.18
CA ALA A 16 11.37 9.51 15.05
C ALA A 16 10.96 10.84 15.69
N GLU A 17 11.94 11.60 16.18
CA GLU A 17 11.69 12.96 16.66
C GLU A 17 11.19 13.85 15.51
N PRO A 18 10.24 14.77 15.76
CA PRO A 18 9.67 15.63 14.72
C PRO A 18 10.75 16.37 13.94
N ALA A 19 10.61 16.39 12.62
CA ALA A 19 11.55 17.08 11.71
C ALA A 19 13.01 16.60 11.77
N THR A 20 13.30 15.44 12.37
CA THR A 20 14.64 14.84 12.36
C THR A 20 14.79 13.75 11.30
N SER A 21 13.68 13.18 10.79
CA SER A 21 13.68 12.11 9.78
C SER A 21 14.31 12.49 8.42
N SER A 22 14.50 13.80 8.17
CA SER A 22 15.05 14.37 6.93
C SER A 22 16.47 14.92 7.03
N ARG A 23 17.09 15.01 8.22
CA ARG A 23 18.37 15.74 8.40
C ARG A 23 19.64 14.98 7.97
N GLY A 24 19.56 13.68 7.67
CA GLY A 24 20.76 12.85 7.43
C GLY A 24 21.05 12.43 5.99
N GLY A 25 20.26 12.84 4.99
CA GLY A 25 20.48 12.44 3.59
C GLY A 25 19.58 13.19 2.61
N SER A 26 20.00 13.27 1.33
CA SER A 26 19.36 14.09 0.27
C SER A 26 17.82 14.11 0.36
N PRO A 27 17.19 15.25 0.67
CA PRO A 27 15.77 15.35 1.06
C PRO A 27 14.72 14.90 0.03
N GLY A 28 15.09 14.62 -1.23
CA GLY A 28 14.13 14.32 -2.29
C GLY A 28 13.90 12.83 -2.58
N VAL A 29 14.94 12.01 -2.45
CA VAL A 29 14.90 10.62 -2.98
C VAL A 29 14.05 9.71 -2.09
N ARG A 30 14.06 9.91 -0.77
CA ARG A 30 13.36 9.04 0.19
C ARG A 30 11.84 9.07 0.01
N GLY A 31 11.23 10.24 -0.22
CA GLY A 31 9.78 10.36 -0.38
C GLY A 31 9.27 9.70 -1.68
N TYR A 32 10.00 9.86 -2.77
CA TYR A 32 9.67 9.24 -4.04
C TYR A 32 9.84 7.72 -3.99
N VAL A 33 10.97 7.23 -3.46
CA VAL A 33 11.22 5.80 -3.31
C VAL A 33 10.16 5.15 -2.43
N ASP A 34 9.71 5.82 -1.37
CA ASP A 34 8.64 5.29 -0.51
C ASP A 34 7.28 5.24 -1.20
N SER A 35 6.97 6.24 -2.02
CA SER A 35 5.71 6.27 -2.78
C SER A 35 5.70 5.17 -3.83
N VAL A 36 6.80 4.99 -4.56
CA VAL A 36 6.98 3.89 -5.53
C VAL A 36 6.98 2.54 -4.82
N ALA A 37 7.61 2.46 -3.65
CA ALA A 37 7.66 1.25 -2.84
C ALA A 37 6.27 0.81 -2.36
N ALA A 38 5.41 1.75 -2.00
CA ALA A 38 4.03 1.48 -1.62
C ALA A 38 3.19 0.97 -2.80
N LEU A 39 3.55 1.37 -4.03
CA LEU A 39 2.82 1.03 -5.26
C LEU A 39 3.24 -0.31 -5.88
N VAL A 40 4.39 -0.88 -5.50
CA VAL A 40 4.90 -2.13 -6.09
C VAL A 40 5.19 -3.17 -5.01
N PRO A 41 4.15 -3.89 -4.54
CA PRO A 41 4.31 -4.99 -3.59
C PRO A 41 4.91 -6.21 -4.29
N ALA A 42 6.25 -6.23 -4.39
CA ALA A 42 7.00 -7.20 -5.18
C ALA A 42 6.71 -8.66 -4.79
N GLU A 43 6.50 -8.95 -3.50
CA GLU A 43 6.16 -10.29 -3.03
C GLU A 43 4.82 -10.77 -3.60
N VAL A 44 3.83 -9.87 -3.58
CA VAL A 44 2.48 -10.18 -4.04
C VAL A 44 2.46 -10.33 -5.57
N LEU A 45 3.25 -9.53 -6.27
CA LEU A 45 3.43 -9.66 -7.72
C LEU A 45 4.14 -10.96 -8.10
N GLY A 46 5.13 -11.39 -7.32
CA GLY A 46 5.79 -12.68 -7.49
C GLY A 46 4.81 -13.84 -7.32
N LEU A 47 4.00 -13.82 -6.25
CA LEU A 47 2.94 -14.82 -6.04
C LEU A 47 1.88 -14.80 -7.15
N HIS A 48 1.48 -13.61 -7.61
CA HIS A 48 0.55 -13.47 -8.73
C HIS A 48 1.09 -14.12 -10.01
N ALA A 49 2.37 -13.89 -10.34
CA ALA A 49 2.98 -14.50 -11.52
C ALA A 49 3.00 -16.04 -11.45
N ILE A 50 3.25 -16.61 -10.27
CA ILE A 50 3.17 -18.06 -10.05
C ILE A 50 1.74 -18.55 -10.27
N VAL A 51 0.75 -17.90 -9.67
CA VAL A 51 -0.67 -18.28 -9.81
C VAL A 51 -1.08 -18.24 -11.28
N VAL A 52 -0.77 -17.18 -12.01
CA VAL A 52 -1.09 -17.07 -13.44
C VAL A 52 -0.39 -18.18 -14.23
N GLY A 53 0.88 -18.47 -13.96
CA GLY A 53 1.61 -19.55 -14.63
C GLY A 53 1.03 -20.96 -14.39
N LEU A 54 0.35 -21.17 -13.25
CA LEU A 54 -0.31 -22.44 -12.92
C LEU A 54 -1.76 -22.53 -13.42
N THR A 55 -2.44 -21.40 -13.62
CA THR A 55 -3.88 -21.33 -13.91
C THR A 55 -4.21 -20.88 -15.33
N THR A 56 -3.19 -20.55 -16.12
CA THR A 56 -3.35 -20.12 -17.51
C THR A 56 -2.44 -20.91 -18.43
N THR A 57 -2.86 -21.06 -19.68
CA THR A 57 -2.03 -21.60 -20.76
C THR A 57 -2.08 -20.65 -21.94
N THR A 58 -0.96 -20.45 -22.62
CA THR A 58 -0.91 -19.63 -23.84
C THR A 58 -0.75 -20.56 -25.04
N ILE A 59 -1.77 -20.59 -25.89
CA ILE A 59 -1.79 -21.38 -27.11
C ILE A 59 -1.54 -20.44 -28.27
N ARG A 60 -0.53 -20.74 -29.10
CA ARG A 60 -0.35 -20.04 -30.38
C ARG A 60 -1.31 -20.63 -31.41
N GLN A 61 -2.12 -19.78 -32.00
CA GLN A 61 -3.04 -20.13 -33.07
C GLN A 61 -2.28 -20.26 -34.41
N PRO A 62 -2.89 -20.91 -35.43
CA PRO A 62 -2.26 -21.10 -36.74
C PRO A 62 -1.90 -19.80 -37.47
N ASP A 63 -2.59 -18.70 -37.16
CA ASP A 63 -2.34 -17.36 -37.68
C ASP A 63 -1.17 -16.64 -36.98
N GLY A 64 -0.52 -17.30 -36.01
CA GLY A 64 0.58 -16.76 -35.22
C GLY A 64 0.15 -15.93 -34.01
N THR A 65 -1.16 -15.73 -33.80
CA THR A 65 -1.65 -15.01 -32.61
C THR A 65 -1.53 -15.86 -31.35
N ALA A 66 -1.16 -15.24 -30.23
CA ALA A 66 -1.09 -15.92 -28.94
C ALA A 66 -2.38 -15.67 -28.16
N VAL A 67 -3.11 -16.74 -27.83
CA VAL A 67 -4.33 -16.65 -27.01
C VAL A 67 -4.08 -17.32 -25.66
N THR A 68 -4.17 -16.52 -24.60
CA THR A 68 -4.10 -17.01 -23.23
C THR A 68 -5.47 -17.50 -22.78
N THR A 69 -5.55 -18.78 -22.44
CA THR A 69 -6.77 -19.44 -21.94
C THR A 69 -6.64 -19.66 -20.44
N VAL A 70 -7.68 -19.30 -19.69
CA VAL A 70 -7.77 -19.58 -18.26
C VAL A 70 -8.23 -21.03 -18.07
N LEU A 71 -7.43 -21.84 -17.37
CA LEU A 71 -7.72 -23.25 -17.12
C LEU A 71 -8.72 -23.43 -15.96
N ASP A 72 -8.57 -22.62 -14.91
CA ASP A 72 -9.44 -22.64 -13.72
C ASP A 72 -9.71 -21.21 -13.23
N GLY A 73 -10.87 -20.67 -13.65
CA GLY A 73 -11.30 -19.34 -13.25
C GLY A 73 -11.65 -19.22 -11.77
N THR A 74 -12.04 -20.32 -11.10
CA THR A 74 -12.41 -20.29 -9.68
C THR A 74 -11.18 -20.13 -8.82
N THR A 75 -10.15 -20.94 -9.06
CA THR A 75 -8.86 -20.82 -8.36
C THR A 75 -8.28 -19.43 -8.58
N LEU A 76 -8.26 -18.93 -9.82
CA LEU A 76 -7.74 -17.62 -10.15
C LEU A 76 -8.50 -16.49 -9.42
N ARG A 77 -9.83 -16.56 -9.33
CA ARG A 77 -10.67 -15.62 -8.57
C ARG A 77 -10.38 -15.65 -7.07
N VAL A 78 -10.24 -16.83 -6.48
CA VAL A 78 -9.92 -16.98 -5.06
C VAL A 78 -8.52 -16.44 -4.78
N SER A 79 -7.55 -16.77 -5.63
CA SER A 79 -6.18 -16.27 -5.52
C SER A 79 -6.12 -14.74 -5.62
N PHE A 80 -6.91 -14.11 -6.48
CA PHE A 80 -7.00 -12.65 -6.54
C PHE A 80 -7.34 -12.05 -5.17
N TRP A 81 -8.44 -12.49 -4.55
CA TRP A 81 -8.87 -11.95 -3.26
C TRP A 81 -7.91 -12.31 -2.13
N ALA A 82 -7.31 -13.51 -2.18
CA ALA A 82 -6.28 -13.91 -1.25
C ALA A 82 -5.05 -12.98 -1.34
N LEU A 83 -4.58 -12.65 -2.54
CA LEU A 83 -3.45 -11.73 -2.75
C LEU A 83 -3.77 -10.31 -2.27
N VAL A 84 -4.99 -9.83 -2.54
CA VAL A 84 -5.48 -8.54 -2.01
C VAL A 84 -5.46 -8.54 -0.48
N ALA A 85 -6.02 -9.57 0.16
CA ALA A 85 -6.04 -9.69 1.62
C ALA A 85 -4.62 -9.82 2.23
N VAL A 86 -3.77 -10.67 1.64
CA VAL A 86 -2.37 -10.87 2.07
C VAL A 86 -1.59 -9.56 1.98
N SER A 87 -1.79 -8.76 0.93
CA SER A 87 -1.09 -7.48 0.82
C SER A 87 -1.41 -6.53 1.98
N GLY A 88 -2.68 -6.44 2.39
CA GLY A 88 -3.08 -5.66 3.57
C GLY A 88 -2.50 -6.25 4.87
N ALA A 89 -2.54 -7.57 5.02
CA ALA A 89 -1.98 -8.25 6.19
C ALA A 89 -0.47 -8.02 6.33
N LEU A 90 0.29 -8.08 5.23
CA LEU A 90 1.74 -7.81 5.23
C LEU A 90 2.06 -6.39 5.71
N TYR A 91 1.24 -5.41 5.34
CA TYR A 91 1.37 -4.05 5.87
C TYR A 91 1.17 -4.03 7.39
N VAL A 92 0.09 -4.65 7.88
CA VAL A 92 -0.22 -4.72 9.32
C VAL A 92 0.93 -5.37 10.10
N VAL A 93 1.51 -6.45 9.56
CA VAL A 93 2.67 -7.13 10.16
C VAL A 93 3.89 -6.20 10.21
N GLY A 94 4.18 -5.48 9.13
CA GLY A 94 5.28 -4.51 9.09
C GLY A 94 5.07 -3.31 10.02
N HIS A 95 3.82 -2.92 10.26
CA HIS A 95 3.43 -1.80 11.13
C HIS A 95 3.39 -2.18 12.62
N LYS A 96 3.46 -3.46 12.97
CA LYS A 96 3.32 -3.95 14.35
C LYS A 96 4.26 -3.23 15.31
N GLY A 97 3.69 -2.67 16.38
CA GLY A 97 4.42 -1.94 17.43
C GLY A 97 4.49 -0.42 17.28
N GLY A 98 3.82 0.16 16.27
CA GLY A 98 3.55 1.60 16.18
C GLY A 98 2.17 1.99 16.74
N PRO A 99 1.96 3.26 17.11
CA PRO A 99 0.64 3.76 17.48
C PRO A 99 -0.27 3.83 16.24
N TRP A 100 -1.48 3.31 16.36
CA TRP A 100 -2.47 3.37 15.27
C TRP A 100 -3.11 4.75 15.20
N THR A 101 -2.99 5.39 14.04
CA THR A 101 -3.64 6.65 13.70
C THR A 101 -4.75 6.42 12.69
N ARG A 102 -5.68 7.38 12.54
CA ARG A 102 -6.71 7.31 11.47
C ARG A 102 -6.10 7.25 10.07
N GLY A 103 -4.92 7.83 9.87
CA GLY A 103 -4.17 7.76 8.62
C GLY A 103 -3.64 6.35 8.32
N ASP A 104 -3.40 5.53 9.34
CA ASP A 104 -2.91 4.16 9.14
C ASP A 104 -3.96 3.25 8.50
N LEU A 105 -5.25 3.50 8.74
CA LEU A 105 -6.31 2.77 8.03
C LEU A 105 -6.25 3.01 6.52
N ALA A 106 -6.01 4.26 6.09
CA ALA A 106 -5.83 4.56 4.68
C ALA A 106 -4.55 3.91 4.12
N ARG A 107 -3.46 3.88 4.90
CA ARG A 107 -2.20 3.24 4.49
C ARG A 107 -2.31 1.72 4.34
N VAL A 108 -3.11 1.05 5.18
CA VAL A 108 -3.41 -0.39 5.06
C VAL A 108 -4.04 -0.72 3.70
N LEU A 109 -4.84 0.20 3.15
CA LEU A 109 -5.56 0.00 1.88
C LEU A 109 -4.71 0.28 0.65
N ILE A 110 -3.56 0.95 0.79
CA ILE A 110 -2.70 1.29 -0.34
C ILE A 110 -2.15 0.03 -1.04
N PRO A 111 -1.53 -0.94 -0.34
CA PRO A 111 -1.02 -2.13 -1.01
C PRO A 111 -2.12 -2.96 -1.70
N PRO A 112 -3.28 -3.24 -1.06
CA PRO A 112 -4.41 -3.90 -1.72
C PRO A 112 -4.86 -3.19 -3.00
N ALA A 113 -5.04 -1.87 -2.95
CA ALA A 113 -5.43 -1.09 -4.12
C ALA A 113 -4.38 -1.17 -5.23
N ALA A 114 -3.10 -1.12 -4.88
CA ALA A 114 -2.00 -1.25 -5.84
C ALA A 114 -2.02 -2.60 -6.56
N VAL A 115 -2.28 -3.73 -5.87
CA VAL A 115 -2.36 -5.03 -6.57
C VAL A 115 -3.56 -5.10 -7.51
N VAL A 116 -4.69 -4.50 -7.15
CA VAL A 116 -5.85 -4.41 -8.07
C VAL A 116 -5.47 -3.62 -9.33
N LEU A 117 -4.86 -2.45 -9.19
CA LEU A 117 -4.44 -1.63 -10.32
C LEU A 117 -3.38 -2.32 -11.18
N TRP A 118 -2.45 -3.05 -10.57
CA TRP A 118 -1.40 -3.75 -11.30
C TRP A 118 -1.94 -4.95 -12.08
N THR A 119 -2.87 -5.70 -11.50
CA THR A 119 -3.50 -6.84 -12.18
C THR A 119 -4.42 -6.40 -13.32
N MET A 120 -5.01 -5.20 -13.25
CA MET A 120 -5.74 -4.59 -14.38
C MET A 120 -4.87 -4.35 -15.63
N LEU A 121 -3.56 -4.12 -15.46
CA LEU A 121 -2.65 -3.84 -16.59
C LEU A 121 -2.29 -5.09 -17.39
N GLN A 122 -2.43 -6.27 -16.81
CA GLN A 122 -2.04 -7.53 -17.42
C GLN A 122 -3.25 -8.20 -18.09
N ALA A 123 -3.10 -8.62 -19.35
CA ALA A 123 -4.10 -9.45 -20.02
C ALA A 123 -3.99 -10.90 -19.52
N GLY A 124 -5.12 -11.58 -19.33
CA GLY A 124 -5.16 -12.94 -18.79
C GLY A 124 -4.77 -13.01 -17.31
N SER A 125 -4.99 -11.93 -16.55
CA SER A 125 -4.58 -11.83 -15.16
C SER A 125 -5.65 -12.33 -14.19
N ALA A 126 -5.32 -12.36 -12.90
CA ALA A 126 -6.31 -12.71 -11.88
C ALA A 126 -7.51 -11.74 -11.82
N PHE A 127 -7.35 -10.52 -12.36
CA PHE A 127 -8.43 -9.55 -12.47
C PHE A 127 -9.50 -9.97 -13.49
N ASP A 128 -9.13 -10.71 -14.55
CA ASP A 128 -10.06 -11.25 -15.54
C ASP A 128 -11.10 -12.18 -14.93
N ALA A 129 -10.73 -12.91 -13.88
CA ALA A 129 -11.64 -13.81 -13.19
C ALA A 129 -12.71 -13.07 -12.34
N VAL A 130 -12.45 -11.82 -11.96
CA VAL A 130 -13.34 -11.01 -11.10
C VAL A 130 -14.17 -10.03 -11.92
N ALA A 131 -13.60 -9.47 -12.99
CA ALA A 131 -14.24 -8.51 -13.87
C ALA A 131 -14.01 -8.88 -15.36
N PRO A 132 -14.59 -10.00 -15.83
CA PRO A 132 -14.33 -10.53 -17.18
C PRO A 132 -14.82 -9.61 -18.29
N ASN A 133 -15.87 -8.82 -18.02
CA ASN A 133 -16.51 -7.99 -19.03
C ASN A 133 -15.94 -6.56 -19.09
N TRP A 134 -14.83 -6.27 -18.39
CA TRP A 134 -14.27 -4.92 -18.37
C TRP A 134 -13.30 -4.72 -19.54
N PRO A 135 -13.57 -3.81 -20.50
CA PRO A 135 -12.70 -3.60 -21.66
C PRO A 135 -11.26 -3.27 -21.27
N GLN A 136 -10.30 -3.82 -22.03
CA GLN A 136 -8.86 -3.64 -21.76
C GLN A 136 -8.45 -2.16 -21.77
N SER A 137 -9.00 -1.34 -22.67
CA SER A 137 -8.73 0.10 -22.72
C SER A 137 -9.15 0.82 -21.44
N SER A 138 -10.32 0.46 -20.90
CA SER A 138 -10.85 1.03 -19.65
C SER A 138 -10.02 0.59 -18.45
N ARG A 139 -9.54 -0.66 -18.43
CA ARG A 139 -8.65 -1.17 -17.39
C ARG A 139 -7.32 -0.44 -17.35
N ILE A 140 -6.65 -0.31 -18.49
CA ILE A 140 -5.37 0.40 -18.57
C ILE A 140 -5.54 1.85 -18.12
N THR A 141 -6.57 2.53 -18.61
CA THR A 141 -6.87 3.92 -18.23
C THR A 141 -7.10 4.03 -16.71
N THR A 142 -7.94 3.17 -16.14
CA THR A 142 -8.25 3.17 -14.70
C THR A 142 -7.02 2.86 -13.87
N ALA A 143 -6.22 1.87 -14.28
CA ALA A 143 -4.99 1.48 -13.61
C ALA A 143 -3.96 2.61 -13.58
N THR A 144 -3.75 3.29 -14.71
CA THR A 144 -2.79 4.39 -14.82
C THR A 144 -3.20 5.60 -13.97
N PHE A 145 -4.44 6.08 -14.12
CA PHE A 145 -4.91 7.21 -13.31
C PHE A 145 -5.00 6.84 -11.82
N GLY A 146 -5.47 5.64 -11.52
CA GLY A 146 -5.53 5.11 -10.15
C GLY A 146 -4.15 5.05 -9.51
N ALA A 147 -3.12 4.62 -10.24
CA ALA A 147 -1.76 4.56 -9.72
C ALA A 147 -1.19 5.96 -9.39
N ILE A 148 -1.47 6.97 -10.23
CA ILE A 148 -1.08 8.36 -9.98
C ILE A 148 -1.77 8.87 -8.71
N VAL A 149 -3.10 8.73 -8.62
CA VAL A 149 -3.87 9.18 -7.45
C VAL A 149 -3.39 8.47 -6.19
N LEU A 150 -3.18 7.16 -6.26
CA LEU A 150 -2.72 6.36 -5.13
C LEU A 150 -1.32 6.77 -4.68
N GLY A 151 -0.42 7.08 -5.61
CA GLY A 151 0.92 7.62 -5.32
C GLY A 151 0.87 8.98 -4.62
N LEU A 152 -0.01 9.89 -5.08
CA LEU A 152 -0.21 11.19 -4.43
C LEU A 152 -0.77 11.04 -3.01
N VAL A 153 -1.75 10.16 -2.82
CA VAL A 153 -2.33 9.85 -1.50
C VAL A 153 -1.27 9.26 -0.57
N ALA A 154 -0.48 8.30 -1.05
CA ALA A 154 0.62 7.71 -0.30
C ALA A 154 1.65 8.76 0.14
N GLY A 155 2.08 9.62 -0.78
CA GLY A 155 3.02 10.70 -0.49
C GLY A 155 2.48 11.72 0.52
N GLN A 156 1.19 12.07 0.42
CA GLN A 156 0.55 12.94 1.40
C GLN A 156 0.47 12.28 2.78
N LEU A 157 0.07 11.01 2.84
CA LEU A 157 0.01 10.26 4.08
C LEU A 157 1.40 10.14 4.73
N ALA A 158 2.46 9.95 3.95
CA ALA A 158 3.83 9.97 4.46
C ALA A 158 4.18 11.31 5.13
N ARG A 159 3.89 12.44 4.45
CA ARG A 159 4.10 13.79 5.01
C ARG A 159 3.31 14.04 6.30
N THR A 160 2.06 13.58 6.36
CA THR A 160 1.26 13.69 7.60
C THR A 160 1.80 12.84 8.73
N ALA A 161 2.49 11.72 8.44
CA ALA A 161 3.17 10.92 9.48
C ALA A 161 4.32 11.70 10.13
N ASP A 162 5.12 12.40 9.31
CA ASP A 162 6.27 13.18 9.77
C ASP A 162 5.85 14.44 10.58
N ALA A 163 4.61 14.91 10.40
CA ALA A 163 4.08 16.09 11.09
C ALA A 163 3.51 15.80 12.49
N VAL A 164 3.36 14.53 12.89
CA VAL A 164 2.86 14.18 14.23
C VAL A 164 3.96 14.42 15.25
N VAL A 165 3.75 15.37 16.16
CA VAL A 165 4.65 15.65 17.29
C VAL A 165 4.39 14.64 18.41
N PRO A 166 5.34 13.73 18.76
CA PRO A 166 5.23 12.88 19.93
C PRO A 166 5.08 13.75 21.17
N GLY A 167 3.95 13.63 21.87
CA GLY A 167 3.67 14.40 23.10
C GLY A 167 2.40 15.26 23.05
N PHE A 168 1.80 15.49 21.88
CA PHE A 168 0.41 15.97 21.81
C PHE A 168 -0.55 14.78 21.86
N GLU A 169 -0.59 14.12 23.01
CA GLU A 169 -1.68 13.21 23.32
C GLU A 169 -2.96 14.06 23.34
N PHE A 170 -3.86 13.87 22.37
CA PHE A 170 -5.25 14.30 22.51
C PHE A 170 -5.84 13.43 23.62
N ARG A 171 -5.53 13.77 24.87
CA ARG A 171 -6.17 13.22 26.05
C ARG A 171 -7.62 13.63 25.90
N LEU A 172 -8.44 12.72 25.38
CA LEU A 172 -9.90 12.86 25.37
C LEU A 172 -10.24 13.34 26.76
N ALA A 173 -10.81 14.55 26.85
CA ALA A 173 -11.07 15.22 28.11
C ALA A 173 -11.60 14.20 29.10
N ASP A 174 -10.86 14.01 30.20
CA ASP A 174 -11.28 13.14 31.28
C ASP A 174 -12.76 13.48 31.56
N PRO A 175 -13.70 12.51 31.44
CA PRO A 175 -15.12 12.78 31.70
C PRO A 175 -15.36 13.39 33.09
N GLY A 176 -14.37 13.29 34.00
CA GLY A 176 -14.37 13.88 35.33
C GLY A 176 -13.98 15.36 35.43
N GLY A 177 -13.67 16.06 34.34
CA GLY A 177 -13.61 17.54 34.33
C GLY A 177 -12.57 18.21 35.23
N ARG A 178 -11.55 17.51 35.72
CA ARG A 178 -10.47 18.14 36.49
C ARG A 178 -9.40 18.70 35.56
N ARG A 179 -9.55 19.98 35.21
CA ARG A 179 -8.46 20.77 34.63
C ARG A 179 -7.39 20.98 35.69
N VAL A 180 -6.18 20.50 35.44
CA VAL A 180 -4.99 21.09 36.06
C VAL A 180 -4.17 21.69 34.92
N PRO A 181 -4.11 23.03 34.79
CA PRO A 181 -3.14 23.65 33.91
C PRO A 181 -1.78 23.62 34.61
N GLU A 182 -1.05 22.52 34.44
CA GLU A 182 0.35 22.49 34.84
C GLU A 182 1.17 23.16 33.72
N LEU A 183 1.50 24.43 33.94
CA LEU A 183 2.49 25.15 33.15
C LEU A 183 3.82 24.41 33.28
N LEU A 184 4.18 23.61 32.26
CA LEU A 184 5.54 23.10 32.10
C LEU A 184 6.47 24.29 31.82
N THR A 185 7.06 24.84 32.87
CA THR A 185 8.19 25.77 32.74
C THR A 185 9.38 25.03 32.12
N PRO A 186 10.08 25.64 31.14
CA PRO A 186 11.26 25.02 30.55
C PRO A 186 12.35 24.85 31.62
N ARG A 187 12.93 23.65 31.70
CA ARG A 187 14.17 23.43 32.47
C ARG A 187 15.27 24.26 31.81
N ALA A 188 15.69 25.32 32.47
CA ALA A 188 16.92 26.01 32.15
C ALA A 188 18.08 25.02 32.34
N THR A 189 18.86 24.82 31.27
CA THR A 189 20.20 24.23 31.33
C THR A 189 21.22 25.32 31.61
#